data_AF-A0A7C7V2R6-F1
#
_entry.id   AF-A0A7C7V2R6-F1
#
_cell.length_a   1.000
_cell.length_b   1.000
_cell.length_c   1.000
_cell.angle_alpha   90.00
_cell.angle_beta   90.00
_cell.angle_gamma   90.00
#
_symmetry.space_group_name_H-M   'P 1'
#
loop_
_entity.id
_entity.type
_entity.pdbx_description
1 polymer ?
#
loop_
_entity_poly.entity_id
_entity_poly.type
_entity_poly.pdbx_seq_one_letter_code
_entity_poly.pdbx_strand_id
1 'polypeptide(L)'
;MDQTEPFRPLPDAWQGKQRKPTIILISSALLCTTWRYFGRFPFYQQHLAPHLTMLGDPGAVGAVYTFFWSFLLLGLVPALIVKFVFREKLADYGVRLGNWRIALGWLALMAPVWLVAAHLGSTNPHVVQWYPINRSAGQSPAMFGFHALTYLIFYMGYEFHFRGYVQFGLRESVGEMNALLIQVVMTVLIHTGKPLPNEAFGSMFAGMLWGVLNFRARSLLPGLLQHFLLGISLDLFICLR
;
A
#
# COMPACT_ATOMS: atom_id res chain seq x y z
N MET A 1 16.26 39.91 18.03
CA MET A 1 15.83 38.77 18.86
C MET A 1 14.32 38.77 18.74
N ASP A 2 13.85 38.18 17.64
CA ASP A 2 12.51 38.42 17.12
C ASP A 2 11.49 37.49 17.81
N GLN A 3 10.30 38.03 17.97
CA GLN A 3 9.25 37.59 18.87
C GLN A 3 8.90 36.11 18.62
N THR A 4 9.00 35.30 19.67
CA THR A 4 8.48 33.94 19.69
C THR A 4 6.96 34.02 19.56
N GLU A 5 6.45 33.97 18.33
CA GLU A 5 5.03 33.78 18.12
C GLU A 5 4.57 32.59 18.98
N PRO A 6 3.50 32.75 19.78
CA PRO A 6 3.01 31.67 20.60
C PRO A 6 2.63 30.51 19.68
N PHE A 7 3.19 29.33 19.95
CA PHE A 7 2.83 28.09 19.26
C PHE A 7 1.30 27.90 19.31
N ARG A 8 0.61 28.16 18.20
CA ARG A 8 -0.85 28.06 18.05
C ARG A 8 -1.20 26.93 17.05
N PRO A 9 -0.84 25.67 17.36
CA PRO A 9 -0.85 24.58 16.39
C PRO A 9 -2.25 24.27 15.87
N LEU A 10 -3.30 24.44 16.68
CA LEU A 10 -4.65 24.04 16.30
C LEU A 10 -5.28 24.98 15.26
N PRO A 11 -5.33 26.30 15.43
CA PRO A 11 -5.83 27.20 14.38
C PRO A 11 -4.98 27.16 13.10
N ASP A 12 -3.65 27.14 13.25
CA ASP A 12 -2.71 27.23 12.13
C ASP A 12 -2.72 25.97 11.26
N ALA A 13 -2.96 24.80 11.87
CA ALA A 13 -3.04 23.52 11.16
C ALA A 13 -4.18 23.47 10.13
N TRP A 14 -5.22 24.30 10.27
CA TRP A 14 -6.39 24.31 9.39
C TRP A 14 -6.40 25.45 8.37
N GLN A 15 -5.36 26.29 8.34
CA GLN A 15 -5.29 27.47 7.49
C GLN A 15 -4.16 27.41 6.46
N GLY A 16 -4.34 28.14 5.36
CA GLY A 16 -3.33 28.34 4.32
C GLY A 16 -2.67 27.05 3.82
N LYS A 17 -1.34 27.06 3.78
CA LYS A 17 -0.52 25.94 3.26
C LYS A 17 -0.45 24.72 4.19
N GLN A 18 -0.84 24.85 5.45
CA GLN A 18 -0.80 23.77 6.46
C GLN A 18 -2.05 22.89 6.44
N ARG A 19 -3.19 23.40 5.92
CA ARG A 19 -4.45 22.66 5.88
C ARG A 19 -4.32 21.30 5.18
N LYS A 20 -3.69 21.26 4.01
CA LYS A 20 -3.53 20.03 3.22
C LYS A 20 -2.66 18.97 3.92
N PRO A 21 -1.42 19.27 4.37
CA PRO A 21 -0.61 18.28 5.07
C PRO A 21 -1.25 17.80 6.37
N THR A 22 -1.90 18.69 7.14
CA THR A 22 -2.68 18.31 8.33
C THR A 22 -3.74 17.26 8.01
N ILE A 23 -4.58 17.52 7.01
CA ILE A 23 -5.63 16.59 6.61
C ILE A 23 -5.02 15.25 6.18
N ILE A 24 -3.99 15.27 5.33
CA ILE A 24 -3.32 14.05 4.86
C ILE A 24 -2.80 13.22 6.03
N LEU A 25 -2.09 13.83 6.98
CA LEU A 25 -1.46 13.10 8.08
C LEU A 25 -2.50 12.55 9.07
N ILE A 26 -3.50 13.34 9.46
CA ILE A 26 -4.56 12.90 10.37
C ILE A 26 -5.40 11.80 9.73
N SER A 27 -5.84 11.98 8.49
CA SER A 27 -6.64 10.96 7.82
C SER A 27 -5.81 9.70 7.57
N SER A 28 -4.52 9.81 7.24
CA SER A 28 -3.69 8.62 7.02
C SER A 28 -3.48 7.83 8.30
N ALA A 29 -3.28 8.51 9.44
CA ALA A 29 -3.21 7.84 10.75
C ALA A 29 -4.53 7.09 11.06
N LEU A 30 -5.67 7.75 10.86
CA LEU A 30 -6.99 7.14 11.10
C LEU A 30 -7.24 5.95 10.16
N LEU A 31 -7.01 6.11 8.85
CA LEU A 31 -7.30 5.10 7.84
C LEU A 31 -6.39 3.88 7.97
N CYS A 32 -5.07 4.08 8.17
CA CYS A 32 -4.14 2.98 8.40
C CYS A 32 -4.46 2.21 9.68
N THR A 33 -4.81 2.91 10.77
CA THR A 33 -5.20 2.28 12.04
C THR A 33 -6.50 1.50 11.88
N THR A 34 -7.50 2.10 11.23
CA THR A 34 -8.79 1.45 10.95
C THR A 34 -8.61 0.20 10.11
N TRP A 35 -7.82 0.29 9.03
CA TRP A 35 -7.51 -0.87 8.20
C TRP A 35 -6.76 -1.96 8.99
N ARG A 36 -5.78 -1.58 9.82
CA ARG A 36 -5.01 -2.52 10.65
C ARG A 36 -5.88 -3.32 11.61
N TYR A 37 -6.86 -2.69 12.27
CA TYR A 37 -7.67 -3.36 13.29
C TYR A 37 -8.95 -3.99 12.76
N PHE A 38 -9.61 -3.34 11.80
CA PHE A 38 -10.91 -3.79 11.31
C PHE A 38 -10.81 -4.39 9.91
N GLY A 39 -9.99 -3.83 9.03
CA GLY A 39 -9.94 -4.22 7.61
C GLY A 39 -9.05 -5.42 7.26
N ARG A 40 -8.70 -6.30 8.21
CA ARG A 40 -7.80 -7.45 7.96
C ARG A 40 -8.42 -8.79 8.37
N PHE A 41 -7.84 -9.85 7.81
CA PHE A 41 -8.26 -11.25 7.99
C PHE A 41 -8.60 -11.63 9.43
N PRO A 42 -7.82 -11.29 10.47
CA PRO A 42 -8.14 -11.69 11.85
C PRO A 42 -9.50 -11.15 12.33
N PHE A 43 -9.84 -9.91 11.98
CA PHE A 43 -11.13 -9.32 12.35
C PHE A 43 -12.28 -10.04 11.65
N TYR A 44 -12.15 -10.28 10.34
CA TYR A 44 -13.12 -11.07 9.60
C TYR A 44 -13.30 -12.46 10.23
N GLN A 45 -12.21 -13.17 10.52
CA GLN A 45 -12.25 -14.52 11.07
C GLN A 45 -12.96 -14.56 12.42
N GLN A 46 -12.73 -13.57 13.29
CA GLN A 46 -13.30 -13.52 14.63
C GLN A 46 -14.76 -13.07 14.66
N HIS A 47 -15.16 -12.14 13.79
CA HIS A 47 -16.45 -11.45 13.92
C HIS A 47 -17.42 -11.68 12.77
N LEU A 48 -16.93 -12.02 11.57
CA LEU A 48 -17.75 -12.08 10.36
C LEU A 48 -17.83 -13.49 9.76
N ALA A 49 -16.79 -14.31 9.89
CA ALA A 49 -16.76 -15.66 9.34
C ALA A 49 -17.94 -16.56 9.78
N PRO A 50 -18.47 -16.46 11.03
CA PRO A 50 -19.66 -17.23 11.41
C PRO A 50 -20.93 -16.86 10.64
N HIS A 51 -20.99 -15.67 10.05
CA HIS A 51 -22.19 -15.11 9.41
C HIS A 51 -22.04 -14.85 7.92
N LEU A 52 -20.80 -14.81 7.41
CA LEU A 52 -20.49 -14.44 6.03
C LEU A 52 -19.49 -15.43 5.43
N THR A 53 -19.99 -16.51 4.86
CA THR A 53 -19.22 -17.48 4.07
C THR A 53 -19.74 -17.50 2.64
N MET A 54 -19.19 -16.64 1.78
CA MET A 54 -19.47 -16.75 0.35
C MET A 54 -18.76 -17.98 -0.22
N LEU A 55 -19.48 -18.75 -1.05
CA LEU A 55 -18.96 -19.91 -1.79
C LEU A 55 -18.36 -21.02 -0.90
N GLY A 56 -18.69 -21.06 0.39
CA GLY A 56 -18.21 -22.10 1.32
C GLY A 56 -16.73 -22.01 1.70
N ASP A 57 -16.04 -20.92 1.33
CA ASP A 57 -14.60 -20.76 1.57
C ASP A 57 -14.31 -19.53 2.46
N PRO A 58 -14.29 -19.70 3.79
CA PRO A 58 -14.00 -18.60 4.70
C PRO A 58 -12.58 -18.04 4.52
N GLY A 59 -11.62 -18.84 4.03
CA GLY A 59 -10.25 -18.39 3.79
C GLY A 59 -10.16 -17.42 2.61
N ALA A 60 -10.78 -17.76 1.48
CA ALA A 60 -10.86 -16.88 0.33
C ALA A 60 -11.61 -15.59 0.68
N VAL A 61 -12.75 -15.68 1.37
CA VAL A 61 -13.53 -14.50 1.76
C VAL A 61 -12.75 -13.60 2.71
N GLY A 62 -12.02 -14.14 3.69
CA GLY A 62 -11.18 -13.33 4.59
C GLY A 62 -10.05 -12.59 3.88
N ALA A 63 -9.48 -13.20 2.83
CA ALA A 63 -8.48 -12.55 2.00
C ALA A 63 -9.09 -11.43 1.15
N VAL A 64 -10.21 -11.70 0.47
CA VAL A 64 -10.95 -10.70 -0.30
C VAL A 64 -11.38 -9.54 0.58
N TYR A 65 -11.88 -9.82 1.79
CA TYR A 65 -12.19 -8.82 2.79
C TYR A 65 -10.97 -7.93 3.05
N THR A 66 -9.80 -8.53 3.33
CA THR A 66 -8.56 -7.79 3.58
C THR A 66 -8.17 -6.89 2.41
N PHE A 67 -8.24 -7.42 1.20
CA PHE A 67 -7.85 -6.73 -0.02
C PHE A 67 -8.80 -5.59 -0.39
N PHE A 68 -10.10 -5.86 -0.30
CA PHE A 68 -11.13 -4.88 -0.57
C PHE A 68 -11.11 -3.73 0.45
N TRP A 69 -10.97 -4.04 1.74
CA TRP A 69 -10.89 -3.00 2.78
C TRP A 69 -9.62 -2.15 2.66
N SER A 70 -8.52 -2.72 2.17
CA SER A 70 -7.33 -1.94 1.83
C SER A 70 -7.65 -0.96 0.69
N PHE A 71 -8.25 -1.43 -0.40
CA PHE A 71 -8.66 -0.55 -1.49
C PHE A 71 -9.65 0.53 -1.05
N LEU A 72 -10.64 0.17 -0.23
CA LEU A 72 -11.64 1.11 0.26
C LEU A 72 -11.02 2.20 1.13
N LEU A 73 -10.28 1.82 2.18
CA LEU A 73 -9.76 2.76 3.17
C LEU A 73 -8.48 3.47 2.71
N LEU A 74 -7.61 2.80 1.96
CA LEU A 74 -6.31 3.34 1.55
C LEU A 74 -6.34 3.88 0.11
N GLY A 75 -7.26 3.39 -0.74
CA GLY A 75 -7.46 3.89 -2.10
C GLY A 75 -8.62 4.89 -2.21
N LEU A 76 -9.84 4.39 -2.07
CA LEU A 76 -11.06 5.12 -2.39
C LEU A 76 -11.27 6.33 -1.47
N VAL A 77 -11.22 6.16 -0.15
CA VAL A 77 -11.43 7.28 0.79
C VAL A 77 -10.41 8.42 0.57
N PRO A 78 -9.10 8.16 0.46
CA PRO A 78 -8.13 9.18 0.09
C PRO A 78 -8.40 9.83 -1.26
N ALA A 79 -8.86 9.06 -2.26
CA ALA A 79 -9.19 9.61 -3.58
C ALA A 79 -10.40 10.55 -3.51
N LEU A 80 -11.39 10.23 -2.67
CA LEU A 80 -12.53 11.10 -2.38
C LEU A 80 -12.07 12.37 -1.66
N ILE A 81 -11.14 12.29 -0.70
CA ILE A 81 -10.56 13.48 -0.05
C ILE A 81 -9.87 14.38 -1.08
N VAL A 82 -9.04 13.81 -1.97
CA VAL A 82 -8.39 14.55 -3.06
C VAL A 82 -9.42 15.27 -3.93
N LYS A 83 -10.50 14.57 -4.31
CA LYS A 83 -11.50 15.09 -5.24
C LYS A 83 -12.44 16.12 -4.62
N PHE A 84 -12.89 15.91 -3.39
CA PHE A 84 -13.95 16.71 -2.80
C PHE A 84 -13.46 17.73 -1.78
N VAL A 85 -12.38 17.41 -1.05
CA VAL A 85 -11.81 18.31 -0.01
C VAL A 85 -10.73 19.20 -0.60
N PHE A 86 -9.78 18.62 -1.36
CA PHE A 86 -8.71 19.39 -2.00
C PHE A 86 -9.11 19.93 -3.37
N ARG A 87 -10.13 19.33 -4.01
CA ARG A 87 -10.60 19.70 -5.36
C ARG A 87 -9.50 19.59 -6.42
N GLU A 88 -8.63 18.59 -6.27
CA GLU A 88 -7.49 18.34 -7.15
C GLU A 88 -7.74 17.13 -8.06
N LYS A 89 -6.87 16.95 -9.07
CA LYS A 89 -6.95 15.81 -9.99
C LYS A 89 -6.15 14.65 -9.42
N LEU A 90 -6.69 13.42 -9.50
CA LEU A 90 -5.95 12.21 -9.09
C LEU A 90 -4.64 12.02 -9.88
N ALA A 91 -4.58 12.57 -11.11
CA ALA A 91 -3.35 12.61 -11.88
C ALA A 91 -2.23 13.29 -11.09
N ASP A 92 -2.49 14.36 -10.34
CA ASP A 92 -1.49 15.07 -9.52
C ASP A 92 -0.92 14.22 -8.37
N TYR A 93 -1.60 13.11 -8.08
CA TYR A 93 -1.22 12.07 -7.12
C TYR A 93 -0.69 10.80 -7.81
N GLY A 94 -0.24 10.91 -9.06
CA GLY A 94 0.36 9.80 -9.81
C GLY A 94 -0.64 8.84 -10.45
N VAL A 95 -1.96 9.05 -10.34
CA VAL A 95 -2.97 8.25 -11.07
C VAL A 95 -3.05 8.72 -12.52
N ARG A 96 -1.98 8.43 -13.26
CA ARG A 96 -1.81 8.72 -14.69
C ARG A 96 -0.78 7.73 -15.25
N LEU A 97 -0.78 7.56 -16.57
CA LEU A 97 0.22 6.72 -17.24
C LEU A 97 1.66 7.22 -17.02
N GLY A 98 1.84 8.55 -16.99
CA GLY A 98 3.15 9.17 -16.82
C GLY A 98 4.18 8.69 -17.85
N ASN A 99 5.45 8.61 -17.46
CA ASN A 99 6.49 7.99 -18.28
C ASN A 99 6.52 6.47 -18.07
N TRP A 100 5.63 5.77 -18.77
CA TRP A 100 5.50 4.31 -18.68
C TRP A 100 6.79 3.56 -19.05
N ARG A 101 7.68 4.15 -19.86
CA ARG A 101 8.98 3.55 -20.20
C ARG A 101 9.89 3.44 -18.98
N ILE A 102 9.84 4.42 -18.08
CA ILE A 102 10.53 4.32 -16.77
C ILE A 102 9.93 3.18 -15.96
N ALA A 103 8.59 3.07 -15.91
CA ALA A 103 7.93 1.99 -15.17
C ALA A 103 8.34 0.60 -15.69
N LEU A 104 8.25 0.37 -17.00
CA LEU A 104 8.58 -0.92 -17.61
C LEU A 104 10.08 -1.21 -17.62
N GLY A 105 10.92 -0.20 -17.87
CA GLY A 105 12.38 -0.37 -17.87
C GLY A 105 12.90 -0.78 -16.49
N TRP A 106 12.42 -0.14 -15.42
CA TRP A 106 12.80 -0.52 -14.06
C TRP A 106 12.12 -1.81 -13.60
N LEU A 107 10.90 -2.09 -14.03
CA LEU A 107 10.26 -3.38 -13.79
C LEU A 107 11.10 -4.52 -14.40
N ALA A 108 11.50 -4.40 -15.67
CA ALA A 108 12.32 -5.41 -16.34
C ALA A 108 13.68 -5.58 -15.66
N LEU A 109 14.32 -4.47 -15.26
CA LEU A 109 15.61 -4.50 -14.56
C LEU A 109 15.52 -5.16 -13.18
N MET A 110 14.46 -4.87 -12.41
CA MET A 110 14.31 -5.35 -11.03
C MET A 110 13.52 -6.66 -10.91
N ALA A 111 12.85 -7.11 -11.97
CA ALA A 111 12.08 -8.36 -11.95
C ALA A 111 12.92 -9.57 -11.50
N PRO A 112 14.16 -9.80 -11.98
CA PRO A 112 14.98 -10.91 -11.48
C PRO A 112 15.22 -10.83 -9.97
N VAL A 113 15.46 -9.63 -9.44
CA VAL A 113 15.68 -9.40 -8.00
C VAL A 113 14.41 -9.74 -7.22
N TRP A 114 13.24 -9.28 -7.67
CA TRP A 114 11.96 -9.56 -7.01
C TRP A 114 11.57 -11.04 -7.09
N LEU A 115 11.83 -11.71 -8.22
CA LEU A 115 11.59 -13.13 -8.39
C LEU A 115 12.50 -13.98 -7.48
N VAL A 116 13.78 -13.63 -7.38
CA VAL A 116 14.70 -14.30 -6.43
C VAL A 116 14.26 -14.06 -4.99
N ALA A 117 13.92 -12.83 -4.62
CA ALA A 117 13.44 -12.51 -3.28
C ALA A 117 12.14 -13.28 -2.94
N ALA A 118 11.18 -13.33 -3.86
CA ALA A 118 9.96 -14.12 -3.72
C ALA A 118 10.25 -15.62 -3.58
N HIS A 119 11.17 -16.16 -4.38
CA HIS A 119 11.54 -17.57 -4.31
C HIS A 119 12.18 -17.92 -2.96
N LEU A 120 13.14 -17.11 -2.50
CA LEU A 120 13.77 -17.29 -1.18
C LEU A 120 12.77 -17.09 -0.03
N GLY A 121 11.80 -16.19 -0.18
CA GLY A 121 10.70 -16.05 0.76
C GLY A 121 9.82 -17.30 0.82
N SER A 122 9.53 -17.90 -0.34
CA SER A 122 8.67 -19.10 -0.44
C SER A 122 9.25 -20.35 0.24
N THR A 123 10.56 -20.38 0.52
CA THR A 123 11.21 -21.50 1.23
C THR A 123 11.25 -21.28 2.74
N ASN A 124 10.90 -20.10 3.24
CA ASN A 124 10.95 -19.80 4.66
C ASN A 124 9.65 -20.23 5.35
N PRO A 125 9.70 -21.15 6.35
CA PRO A 125 8.50 -21.64 7.02
C PRO A 125 7.62 -20.54 7.65
N HIS A 126 8.22 -19.47 8.19
CA HIS A 126 7.47 -18.36 8.80
C HIS A 126 6.69 -17.56 7.75
N VAL A 127 7.22 -17.44 6.53
CA VAL A 127 6.54 -16.75 5.42
C VAL A 127 5.41 -17.61 4.87
N VAL A 128 5.65 -18.91 4.66
CA VAL A 128 4.63 -19.87 4.20
C VAL A 128 3.47 -19.98 5.20
N GLN A 129 3.75 -19.87 6.50
CA GLN A 129 2.72 -19.82 7.53
C GLN A 129 1.89 -18.54 7.50
N TRP A 130 2.26 -17.51 6.75
CA TRP A 130 1.53 -16.24 6.67
C TRP A 130 0.89 -16.02 5.31
N TYR A 131 1.56 -16.44 4.24
CA TYR A 131 1.17 -16.24 2.84
C TYR A 131 0.89 -17.57 2.14
N PRO A 132 0.06 -17.57 1.08
CA PRO A 132 -0.81 -16.47 0.65
C PRO A 132 -1.86 -16.13 1.71
N ILE A 133 -2.30 -14.87 1.74
CA ILE A 133 -3.39 -14.45 2.65
C ILE A 133 -4.66 -15.24 2.30
N ASN A 134 -4.91 -15.47 1.01
CA ASN A 134 -5.90 -16.42 0.52
C ASN A 134 -5.34 -17.84 0.55
N ARG A 135 -5.66 -18.62 1.58
CA ARG A 135 -5.19 -20.02 1.71
C ARG A 135 -5.66 -20.95 0.60
N SER A 136 -6.70 -20.56 -0.12
CA SER A 136 -7.27 -21.34 -1.21
C SER A 136 -6.72 -20.97 -2.59
N ALA A 137 -5.78 -20.02 -2.66
CA ALA A 137 -5.22 -19.53 -3.92
C ALA A 137 -4.63 -20.67 -4.78
N GLY A 138 -4.01 -21.68 -4.15
CA GLY A 138 -3.39 -22.82 -4.84
C GLY A 138 -4.34 -23.94 -5.27
N GLN A 139 -5.64 -23.89 -4.93
CA GLN A 139 -6.56 -25.00 -5.19
C GLN A 139 -6.86 -25.23 -6.68
N SER A 140 -6.79 -24.17 -7.49
CA SER A 140 -6.95 -24.27 -8.95
C SER A 140 -6.40 -23.02 -9.65
N PRO A 141 -6.08 -23.09 -10.96
CA PRO A 141 -5.70 -21.92 -11.73
C PRO A 141 -6.74 -20.78 -11.70
N ALA A 142 -8.04 -21.14 -11.66
CA ALA A 142 -9.12 -20.16 -11.57
C ALA A 142 -9.11 -19.42 -10.22
N MET A 143 -8.91 -20.15 -9.11
CA MET A 143 -8.79 -19.55 -7.78
C MET A 143 -7.54 -18.69 -7.65
N PHE A 144 -6.43 -19.10 -8.26
CA PHE A 144 -5.22 -18.29 -8.31
C PHE A 144 -5.45 -17.00 -9.11
N GLY A 145 -6.15 -17.07 -10.26
CA GLY A 145 -6.52 -15.90 -11.04
C GLY A 145 -7.42 -14.92 -10.27
N PHE A 146 -8.40 -15.44 -9.53
CA PHE A 146 -9.25 -14.64 -8.64
C PHE A 146 -8.46 -13.97 -7.50
N HIS A 147 -7.54 -14.72 -6.89
CA HIS A 147 -6.60 -14.21 -5.90
C HIS A 147 -5.74 -13.07 -6.49
N ALA A 148 -5.14 -13.29 -7.65
CA ALA A 148 -4.30 -12.30 -8.31
C ALA A 148 -5.05 -10.99 -8.60
N LEU A 149 -6.29 -11.08 -9.09
CA LEU A 149 -7.12 -9.90 -9.38
C LEU A 149 -7.46 -9.11 -8.12
N THR A 150 -7.88 -9.80 -7.05
CA THR A 150 -8.23 -9.14 -5.79
C THR A 150 -6.99 -8.61 -5.06
N TYR A 151 -5.84 -9.28 -5.21
CA TYR A 151 -4.58 -8.81 -4.67
C TYR A 151 -4.04 -7.57 -5.42
N LEU A 152 -4.28 -7.46 -6.73
CA LEU A 152 -4.02 -6.22 -7.47
C LEU A 152 -4.85 -5.05 -6.92
N ILE A 153 -6.12 -5.29 -6.57
CA ILE A 153 -7.00 -4.28 -5.93
C ILE A 153 -6.41 -3.79 -4.61
N PHE A 154 -5.88 -4.70 -3.79
CA PHE A 154 -5.13 -4.36 -2.58
C PHE A 154 -3.97 -3.40 -2.89
N TYR A 155 -3.11 -3.75 -3.86
CA TYR A 155 -1.95 -2.91 -4.19
C TYR A 155 -2.31 -1.57 -4.81
N MET A 156 -3.41 -1.48 -5.56
CA MET A 156 -3.91 -0.18 -6.04
C MET A 156 -4.25 0.76 -4.88
N GLY A 157 -4.92 0.25 -3.84
CA GLY A 157 -5.22 1.02 -2.63
C GLY A 157 -3.96 1.39 -1.85
N TYR A 158 -3.10 0.41 -1.63
CA TYR A 158 -1.84 0.58 -0.91
C TYR A 158 -0.94 1.62 -1.58
N GLU A 159 -0.64 1.46 -2.87
CA GLU A 159 0.24 2.37 -3.61
C GLU A 159 -0.36 3.77 -3.72
N PHE A 160 -1.68 3.86 -3.94
CA PHE A 160 -2.34 5.16 -3.96
C PHE A 160 -2.23 5.87 -2.61
N HIS A 161 -2.36 5.17 -1.48
CA HIS A 161 -2.24 5.81 -0.17
C HIS A 161 -0.84 6.38 0.07
N PHE A 162 0.18 5.52 0.03
CA PHE A 162 1.51 5.90 0.46
C PHE A 162 2.21 6.75 -0.59
N ARG A 163 2.21 6.32 -1.85
CA ARG A 163 2.95 7.01 -2.92
C ARG A 163 2.09 8.07 -3.61
N GLY A 164 0.78 7.90 -3.65
CA GLY A 164 -0.14 8.91 -4.16
C GLY A 164 -0.44 9.98 -3.11
N TYR A 165 -1.41 9.68 -2.27
CA TYR A 165 -2.03 10.58 -1.29
C TYR A 165 -1.01 11.23 -0.35
N VAL A 166 -0.12 10.45 0.27
CA VAL A 166 0.91 10.97 1.18
C VAL A 166 2.06 11.60 0.40
N GLN A 167 2.78 10.83 -0.42
CA GLN A 167 4.01 11.32 -1.06
C GLN A 167 3.78 12.46 -2.05
N PHE A 168 2.91 12.28 -3.05
CA PHE A 168 2.60 13.36 -4.00
C PHE A 168 1.81 14.49 -3.32
N GLY A 169 0.92 14.16 -2.38
CA GLY A 169 0.10 15.17 -1.70
C GLY A 169 0.90 16.11 -0.79
N LEU A 170 1.99 15.63 -0.18
CA LEU A 170 2.83 16.42 0.72
C LEU A 170 3.98 17.15 0.03
N ARG A 171 4.33 16.79 -1.22
CA ARG A 171 5.56 17.28 -1.88
C ARG A 171 5.69 18.81 -1.92
N GLU A 172 4.60 19.54 -2.11
CA GLU A 172 4.60 21.01 -2.20
C GLU A 172 4.73 21.67 -0.81
N SER A 173 4.32 20.95 0.25
CA SER A 173 4.32 21.45 1.63
C SER A 173 5.64 21.18 2.36
N VAL A 174 6.27 20.03 2.12
CA VAL A 174 7.48 19.60 2.85
C VAL A 174 8.69 19.32 1.96
N GLY A 175 8.54 19.41 0.63
CA GLY A 175 9.56 19.03 -0.35
C GLY A 175 9.49 17.54 -0.71
N GLU A 176 9.99 17.19 -1.90
CA GLU A 176 9.94 15.82 -2.44
C GLU A 176 10.65 14.80 -1.55
N MET A 177 11.86 15.12 -1.06
CA MET A 177 12.65 14.21 -0.23
C MET A 177 11.96 13.92 1.11
N ASN A 178 11.44 14.95 1.78
CA ASN A 178 10.74 14.74 3.05
C ASN A 178 9.40 14.02 2.84
N ALA A 179 8.66 14.33 1.78
CA ALA A 179 7.43 13.61 1.46
C ALA A 179 7.68 12.12 1.16
N LEU A 180 8.79 11.82 0.47
CA LEU A 180 9.30 10.45 0.29
C LEU A 180 9.62 9.79 1.64
N LEU A 181 10.39 10.44 2.50
CA LEU A 181 10.79 9.87 3.79
C LEU A 181 9.58 9.67 4.72
N ILE A 182 8.61 10.58 4.72
CA ILE A 182 7.37 10.43 5.49
C ILE A 182 6.62 9.17 5.07
N GLN A 183 6.39 8.96 3.76
CA GLN A 183 5.70 7.74 3.33
C GLN A 183 6.53 6.47 3.57
N VAL A 184 7.87 6.55 3.51
CA VAL A 184 8.76 5.43 3.89
C VAL A 184 8.55 5.06 5.35
N VAL A 185 8.60 6.04 6.26
CA VAL A 185 8.36 5.82 7.70
C VAL A 185 7.00 5.15 7.91
N MET A 186 5.94 5.67 7.28
CA MET A 186 4.61 5.07 7.38
C MET A 186 4.53 3.65 6.80
N THR A 187 5.20 3.40 5.67
CA THR A 187 5.30 2.06 5.05
C THR A 187 6.02 1.08 5.97
N VAL A 188 7.12 1.48 6.61
CA VAL A 188 7.84 0.62 7.56
C VAL A 188 6.97 0.31 8.77
N LEU A 189 6.29 1.32 9.33
CA LEU A 189 5.40 1.14 10.47
C LEU A 189 4.26 0.14 10.17
N ILE A 190 3.68 0.16 8.97
CA ILE A 190 2.59 -0.78 8.65
C ILE A 190 3.08 -2.22 8.43
N HIS A 191 4.36 -2.38 8.13
CA HIS A 191 5.05 -3.68 8.05
C HIS A 191 5.56 -4.18 9.41
N THR A 192 5.37 -3.42 10.50
CA THR A 192 5.72 -3.92 11.84
C THR A 192 4.87 -5.14 12.22
N GLY A 193 5.55 -6.12 12.80
CA GLY A 193 4.96 -7.42 13.17
C GLY A 193 4.64 -8.31 11.98
N LYS A 194 5.30 -8.14 10.83
CA LYS A 194 5.33 -9.12 9.72
C LYS A 194 6.23 -10.31 10.07
N PRO A 195 6.10 -11.48 9.40
CA PRO A 195 6.73 -12.73 9.83
C PRO A 195 8.24 -12.64 9.97
N LEU A 196 8.88 -11.84 9.11
CA LEU A 196 10.32 -11.67 9.16
C LEU A 196 10.69 -10.22 9.54
N PRO A 197 11.63 -10.03 10.49
CA PRO A 197 12.16 -8.70 10.80
C PRO A 197 12.75 -7.99 9.59
N ASN A 198 13.28 -8.74 8.62
CA ASN A 198 13.83 -8.19 7.38
C ASN A 198 12.75 -7.67 6.41
N GLU A 199 11.46 -8.01 6.57
CA GLU A 199 10.37 -7.40 5.78
C GLU A 199 10.24 -5.91 6.08
N ALA A 200 10.49 -5.48 7.33
CA ALA A 200 10.50 -4.06 7.67
C ALA A 200 11.63 -3.32 6.94
N PHE A 201 12.86 -3.86 6.95
CA PHE A 201 13.99 -3.31 6.19
C PHE A 201 13.74 -3.37 4.68
N GLY A 202 13.21 -4.48 4.17
CA GLY A 202 12.83 -4.62 2.77
C GLY A 202 11.80 -3.57 2.35
N SER A 203 10.79 -3.32 3.20
CA SER A 203 9.76 -2.29 2.97
C SER A 203 10.34 -0.87 2.97
N MET A 204 11.40 -0.61 3.74
CA MET A 204 12.12 0.66 3.72
C MET A 204 12.83 0.87 2.39
N PHE A 205 13.63 -0.11 1.95
CA PHE A 205 14.34 -0.04 0.67
C PHE A 205 13.38 0.04 -0.53
N ALA A 206 12.35 -0.81 -0.55
CA ALA A 206 11.31 -0.79 -1.58
C ALA A 206 10.52 0.54 -1.54
N GLY A 207 10.20 1.05 -0.35
CA GLY A 207 9.56 2.34 -0.14
C GLY A 207 10.35 3.50 -0.74
N MET A 208 11.67 3.52 -0.54
CA MET A 208 12.57 4.52 -1.13
C MET A 208 12.65 4.37 -2.65
N LEU A 209 12.97 3.15 -3.14
CA LEU A 209 13.14 2.88 -4.56
C LEU A 209 11.88 3.20 -5.35
N TRP A 210 10.74 2.62 -4.97
CA TRP A 210 9.48 2.82 -5.70
C TRP A 210 8.97 4.26 -5.56
N GLY A 211 9.18 4.91 -4.40
CA GLY A 211 8.81 6.31 -4.24
C GLY A 211 9.60 7.24 -5.18
N VAL A 212 10.91 7.05 -5.31
CA VAL A 212 11.75 7.80 -6.27
C VAL A 212 11.32 7.53 -7.71
N LEU A 213 11.07 6.27 -8.06
CA LEU A 213 10.63 5.90 -9.41
C LEU A 213 9.26 6.50 -9.73
N ASN A 214 8.34 6.54 -8.78
CA ASN A 214 7.03 7.14 -8.97
C ASN A 214 7.12 8.64 -9.25
N PHE A 215 7.98 9.38 -8.53
CA PHE A 215 8.24 10.79 -8.85
C PHE A 215 8.86 10.98 -10.24
N ARG A 216 9.89 10.18 -10.57
CA ARG A 216 10.54 10.24 -11.90
C ARG A 216 9.58 9.93 -13.04
N ALA A 217 8.72 8.93 -12.86
CA ALA A 217 7.71 8.54 -13.84
C ALA A 217 6.49 9.46 -13.83
N ARG A 218 6.30 10.27 -12.78
CA ARG A 218 5.05 10.99 -12.49
C ARG A 218 3.83 10.06 -12.53
N SER A 219 3.98 8.84 -12.02
CA SER A 219 2.99 7.76 -12.10
C SER A 219 3.15 6.81 -10.91
N LEU A 220 2.08 6.14 -10.50
CA LEU A 220 2.13 5.04 -9.53
C LEU A 220 2.53 3.69 -10.16
N LEU A 221 2.61 3.60 -11.50
CA LEU A 221 2.91 2.35 -12.19
C LEU A 221 4.24 1.69 -11.78
N PRO A 222 5.37 2.42 -11.60
CA PRO A 222 6.62 1.76 -11.20
C PRO A 222 6.50 1.01 -9.88
N GLY A 223 5.89 1.62 -8.86
CA GLY A 223 5.62 0.98 -7.58
C GLY A 223 4.59 -0.14 -7.68
N LEU A 224 3.42 0.14 -8.29
CA LEU A 224 2.33 -0.83 -8.42
C LEU A 224 2.74 -2.12 -9.12
N LEU A 225 3.44 -2.02 -10.26
CA LEU A 225 3.82 -3.20 -11.03
C LEU A 225 4.86 -4.05 -10.29
N GLN A 226 5.86 -3.41 -9.66
CA GLN A 226 6.90 -4.12 -8.93
C GLN A 226 6.37 -4.73 -7.63
N HIS A 227 5.51 -4.01 -6.91
CA HIS A 227 4.90 -4.49 -5.68
C HIS A 227 3.98 -5.67 -5.95
N PHE A 228 3.15 -5.57 -6.99
CA PHE A 228 2.31 -6.67 -7.44
C PHE A 228 3.13 -7.87 -7.89
N LEU A 229 4.19 -7.67 -8.69
CA LEU A 229 5.09 -8.74 -9.11
C LEU A 229 5.69 -9.49 -7.91
N LEU A 230 6.29 -8.77 -6.96
CA LEU A 230 6.88 -9.38 -5.77
C LEU A 230 5.84 -10.20 -4.98
N GLY A 231 4.67 -9.62 -4.73
CA GLY A 231 3.59 -10.27 -3.98
C GLY A 231 3.03 -11.50 -4.68
N ILE A 232 2.67 -11.38 -5.96
CA ILE A 232 2.04 -12.49 -6.69
C ILE A 232 3.03 -13.62 -6.99
N SER A 233 4.31 -13.31 -7.22
CA SER A 233 5.34 -14.32 -7.41
C SER A 233 5.61 -15.09 -6.13
N LEU A 234 5.61 -14.43 -4.95
CA LEU A 234 5.73 -15.12 -3.67
C LEU A 234 4.60 -16.13 -3.49
N ASP A 235 3.35 -15.67 -3.67
CA ASP A 235 2.17 -16.52 -3.51
C ASP A 235 2.15 -17.66 -4.53
N LEU A 236 2.57 -17.40 -5.78
CA LEU A 236 2.69 -18.44 -6.81
C LEU A 236 3.71 -19.51 -6.41
N PHE A 237 4.92 -19.12 -5.99
CA PHE A 237 5.96 -20.07 -5.62
C PHE A 237 5.59 -20.89 -4.39
N ILE A 238 4.79 -20.34 -3.47
CA ILE A 238 4.22 -21.11 -2.35
C ILE A 238 3.18 -22.10 -2.86
N CYS A 239 2.26 -21.69 -3.74
CA CYS A 239 1.18 -22.54 -4.25
C CYS A 239 1.64 -23.67 -5.17
N LEU A 240 2.82 -23.55 -5.79
CA LEU A 240 3.39 -24.58 -6.67
C LEU A 240 4.22 -25.65 -5.94
N ARG A 241 4.39 -25.53 -4.62
CA ARG A 241 5.10 -26.50 -3.79
C ARG A 241 4.12 -27.47 -3.14
#